data_AF-A0A7X6YXG6-F1
#
_entry.id   AF-A0A7X6YXG6-F1
#
_cell.length_a   1.000
_cell.length_b   1.000
_cell.length_c   1.000
_cell.angle_alpha   90.00
_cell.angle_beta   90.00
_cell.angle_gamma   90.00
#
_symmetry.space_group_name_H-M   'P 1'
#
loop_
_entity.id
_entity.type
_entity.pdbx_description
1 polymer ?
#
loop_
_entity_poly.entity_id
_entity_poly.type
_entity_poly.pdbx_seq_one_letter_code
_entity_poly.pdbx_strand_id
1 'polypeptide(L)'
;LDVGGATTDVHSVTEGSPAIQMILMSPEPFAKRTVEGDLGVFVSRRNILDQLSERELNESFPDREYYLKNSSEIPSDNGEIDFVERLTVACCKLALKRHAGNMTELYTAHGRKVTAVGKDLTAVKTIIGTGGALTRLPHSKEILQSLRVREVIKELYPTTDAVVKIDHEYIMASLGVLSTQFPEAAILLLQQSMEAKD
;
A
#
# COMPACT_ATOMS: atom_id res chain seq x y z
N LEU A 1 2.49 3.31 -2.78
CA LEU A 1 1.85 3.57 -1.47
C LEU A 1 2.60 4.71 -0.82
N ASP A 2 1.87 5.70 -0.36
CA ASP A 2 2.38 6.84 0.40
C ASP A 2 1.73 6.80 1.78
N VAL A 3 2.51 6.48 2.81
CA VAL A 3 2.02 6.40 4.19
C VAL A 3 2.55 7.60 4.97
N GLY A 4 1.63 8.51 5.30
CA GLY A 4 1.88 9.69 6.09
C GLY A 4 1.43 9.55 7.55
N GLY A 5 1.61 10.63 8.31
CA GLY A 5 1.14 10.70 9.70
C GLY A 5 -0.39 10.72 9.81
N ALA A 6 -1.10 11.26 8.81
CA ALA A 6 -2.56 11.42 8.84
C ALA A 6 -3.32 10.56 7.83
N THR A 7 -2.74 10.34 6.64
CA THR A 7 -3.42 9.67 5.53
C THR A 7 -2.51 8.65 4.86
N THR A 8 -3.12 7.69 4.17
CA THR A 8 -2.44 6.74 3.30
C THR A 8 -3.00 6.87 1.90
N ASP A 9 -2.15 7.21 0.93
CA ASP A 9 -2.52 7.29 -0.47
C ASP A 9 -2.07 6.03 -1.23
N VAL A 10 -2.96 5.49 -2.05
CA VAL A 10 -2.66 4.37 -2.95
C VAL A 10 -2.90 4.81 -4.38
N HIS A 11 -1.83 4.83 -5.18
CA HIS A 11 -1.90 5.05 -6.62
C HIS A 11 -1.57 3.74 -7.33
N SER A 12 -2.35 3.41 -8.35
CA SER A 12 -2.09 2.26 -9.21
C SER A 12 -2.25 2.64 -10.68
N VAL A 13 -1.36 2.10 -11.51
CA VAL A 13 -1.32 2.32 -12.96
C VAL A 13 -1.12 0.96 -13.61
N THR A 14 -2.18 0.42 -14.21
CA THR A 14 -2.18 -0.93 -14.79
C THR A 14 -3.47 -1.18 -15.58
N GLU A 15 -3.34 -1.90 -16.69
CA GLU A 15 -4.45 -2.48 -17.47
C GLU A 15 -4.96 -3.79 -16.85
N GLY A 16 -4.36 -4.29 -15.77
CA GLY A 16 -4.67 -5.61 -15.23
C GLY A 16 -4.10 -6.75 -16.10
N SER A 17 -4.40 -7.99 -15.71
CA SER A 17 -3.99 -9.18 -16.44
C SER A 17 -5.04 -9.58 -17.48
N PRO A 18 -4.64 -10.11 -18.66
CA PRO A 18 -5.59 -10.56 -19.68
C PRO A 18 -6.61 -11.58 -19.14
N ALA A 19 -6.19 -12.45 -18.22
CA ALA A 19 -7.05 -13.46 -17.63
C ALA A 19 -8.17 -12.85 -16.77
N ILE A 20 -7.85 -11.87 -15.92
CA ILE A 20 -8.85 -11.19 -15.07
C ILE A 20 -9.76 -10.30 -15.92
N GLN A 21 -9.21 -9.62 -16.94
CA GLN A 21 -9.99 -8.78 -17.85
C GLN A 21 -11.14 -9.53 -18.55
N MET A 22 -10.96 -10.82 -18.86
CA MET A 22 -12.02 -11.65 -19.46
C MET A 22 -13.22 -11.90 -18.54
N ILE A 23 -13.04 -11.75 -17.23
CA ILE A 23 -14.07 -12.03 -16.22
C ILE A 23 -14.44 -10.80 -15.38
N LEU A 24 -13.91 -9.62 -15.73
CA LEU A 24 -14.09 -8.36 -15.02
C LEU A 24 -15.43 -7.71 -15.39
N MET A 25 -16.29 -7.48 -14.39
CA MET A 25 -17.63 -6.95 -14.60
C MET A 25 -17.75 -5.44 -14.37
N SER A 26 -16.90 -4.87 -13.51
CA SER A 26 -16.90 -3.44 -13.14
C SER A 26 -15.46 -2.92 -13.13
N PRO A 27 -14.88 -2.65 -14.31
CA PRO A 27 -13.50 -2.20 -14.41
C PRO A 27 -13.33 -0.79 -13.83
N GLU A 28 -12.16 -0.54 -13.24
CA GLU A 28 -11.74 0.78 -12.79
C GLU A 28 -10.71 1.39 -13.76
N PRO A 29 -10.52 2.73 -13.74
CA PRO A 29 -9.63 3.41 -14.68
C PRO A 29 -8.19 2.89 -14.68
N PHE A 30 -7.49 3.09 -15.81
CA PHE A 30 -6.08 2.72 -15.98
C PHE A 30 -5.19 3.27 -14.85
N ALA A 31 -5.35 4.55 -14.51
CA ALA A 31 -4.76 5.18 -13.35
C ALA A 31 -5.83 5.43 -12.28
N LYS A 32 -5.65 4.89 -11.08
CA LYS A 32 -6.55 5.06 -9.93
C LYS A 32 -5.77 5.61 -8.74
N ARG A 33 -6.36 6.58 -8.04
CA ARG A 33 -5.90 7.08 -6.74
C ARG A 33 -7.00 6.92 -5.70
N THR A 34 -6.67 6.36 -4.55
CA THR A 34 -7.49 6.45 -3.33
C THR A 34 -6.70 7.15 -2.23
N VAL A 35 -7.43 7.87 -1.38
CA VAL A 35 -6.90 8.61 -0.23
C VAL A 35 -7.64 8.10 0.99
N GLU A 36 -6.93 7.38 1.86
CA GLU A 36 -7.47 6.81 3.08
C GLU A 36 -7.26 7.80 4.22
N GLY A 37 -8.24 8.69 4.41
CA GLY A 37 -8.17 9.79 5.39
C GLY A 37 -8.13 9.33 6.85
N ASP A 38 -8.51 8.09 7.11
CA ASP A 38 -8.52 7.44 8.42
C ASP A 38 -7.28 6.56 8.68
N LEU A 39 -6.37 6.41 7.71
CA LEU A 39 -5.20 5.54 7.84
C LEU A 39 -3.91 6.37 7.87
N GLY A 40 -3.42 6.70 9.06
CA GLY A 40 -2.17 7.45 9.24
C GLY A 40 -1.47 7.08 10.54
N VAL A 41 -0.13 7.00 10.51
CA VAL A 41 0.65 6.39 11.59
C VAL A 41 0.79 7.26 12.85
N PHE A 42 0.32 8.51 12.82
CA PHE A 42 0.41 9.44 13.94
C PHE A 42 -0.94 10.09 14.30
N VAL A 43 -1.48 10.95 13.44
CA VAL A 43 -2.72 11.69 13.67
C VAL A 43 -3.92 10.75 13.73
N SER A 44 -4.00 9.81 12.79
CA SER A 44 -5.15 8.89 12.63
C SER A 44 -4.89 7.50 13.23
N ARG A 45 -3.86 7.35 14.08
CA ARG A 45 -3.37 6.03 14.51
C ARG A 45 -4.38 5.19 15.29
N ARG A 46 -5.30 5.84 16.01
CA ARG A 46 -6.40 5.14 16.73
C ARG A 46 -7.38 4.49 15.75
N ASN A 47 -7.72 5.16 14.66
CA ASN A 47 -8.65 4.65 13.66
C ASN A 47 -8.13 3.37 12.98
N ILE A 48 -6.81 3.21 12.88
CA ILE A 48 -6.18 1.98 12.40
C ILE A 48 -6.48 0.84 13.37
N LEU A 49 -6.22 1.06 14.67
CA LEU A 49 -6.41 0.05 15.71
C LEU A 49 -7.88 -0.34 15.85
N ASP A 50 -8.80 0.61 15.71
CA ASP A 50 -10.25 0.37 15.77
C ASP A 50 -10.77 -0.52 14.62
N GLN A 51 -9.99 -0.70 13.55
CA GLN A 51 -10.31 -1.59 12.43
C GLN A 51 -9.76 -3.01 12.59
N LEU A 52 -8.93 -3.24 13.60
CA LEU A 52 -8.34 -4.54 13.88
C LEU A 52 -9.23 -5.32 14.85
N SER A 53 -9.29 -6.64 14.68
CA SER A 53 -9.95 -7.51 15.65
C SER A 53 -9.20 -7.52 16.99
N GLU A 54 -9.90 -7.86 18.08
CA GLU A 54 -9.26 -7.99 19.40
C GLU A 54 -8.05 -8.95 19.39
N ARG A 55 -8.14 -10.01 18.58
CA ARG A 55 -7.05 -10.95 18.39
C ARG A 55 -5.83 -10.28 17.77
N GLU A 56 -6.02 -9.56 16.66
CA GLU A 56 -4.93 -8.82 15.99
C GLU A 56 -4.34 -7.75 16.92
N LEU A 57 -5.17 -7.06 17.70
CA LEU A 57 -4.72 -6.08 18.69
C LEU A 57 -3.86 -6.71 19.79
N ASN A 58 -4.24 -7.88 20.31
CA ASN A 58 -3.47 -8.53 21.37
C ASN A 58 -2.19 -9.19 20.84
N GLU A 59 -2.20 -9.73 19.63
CA GLU A 59 -1.03 -10.37 19.01
C GLU A 59 -0.03 -9.32 18.48
N SER A 60 -0.53 -8.31 17.78
CA SER A 60 0.32 -7.33 17.09
C SER A 60 0.51 -6.05 17.88
N PHE A 61 -0.39 -5.66 18.78
CA PHE A 61 -0.31 -4.37 19.50
C PHE A 61 -0.57 -4.50 21.01
N PRO A 62 0.17 -5.37 21.73
CA PRO A 62 0.01 -5.56 23.18
C PRO A 62 0.32 -4.30 24.00
N ASP A 63 1.14 -3.41 23.44
CA ASP A 63 1.69 -2.18 24.00
C ASP A 63 0.98 -0.89 23.51
N ARG A 64 -0.13 -1.04 22.76
CA ARG A 64 -0.85 0.10 22.16
C ARG A 64 -1.19 1.21 23.12
N GLU A 65 -1.63 0.89 24.35
CA GLU A 65 -2.03 1.91 25.33
C GLU A 65 -0.86 2.82 25.74
N TYR A 66 0.36 2.26 25.77
CA TYR A 66 1.56 3.01 26.08
C TYR A 66 1.94 3.92 24.91
N TYR A 67 2.08 3.36 23.70
CA TYR A 67 2.55 4.13 22.54
C TYR A 67 1.50 5.12 22.01
N LEU A 68 0.20 4.84 22.17
CA LEU A 68 -0.84 5.83 21.85
C LEU A 68 -0.75 7.11 22.69
N LYS A 69 -0.17 7.04 23.89
CA LYS A 69 -0.04 8.19 24.80
C LYS A 69 1.34 8.83 24.73
N ASN A 70 2.38 8.02 24.57
CA ASN A 70 3.77 8.45 24.73
C ASN A 70 4.53 8.60 23.42
N SER A 71 4.08 8.00 22.31
CA SER A 71 4.81 8.07 21.05
C SER A 71 4.80 9.47 20.45
N SER A 72 5.99 9.94 20.11
CA SER A 72 6.26 11.14 19.33
C SER A 72 5.83 11.02 17.87
N GLU A 73 5.81 12.14 17.14
CA GLU A 73 5.49 12.16 15.70
C GLU A 73 6.59 11.52 14.86
N ILE A 74 7.85 11.72 15.26
CA ILE A 74 9.02 11.14 14.60
C ILE A 74 9.62 10.12 15.57
N PRO A 75 9.47 8.82 15.31
CA PRO A 75 9.91 7.78 16.24
C PRO A 75 11.43 7.86 16.45
N SER A 76 11.84 7.81 17.71
CA SER A 76 13.22 8.10 18.13
C SER A 76 13.94 6.91 18.75
N ASP A 77 13.21 6.03 19.44
CA ASP A 77 13.73 4.80 20.01
C ASP A 77 13.20 3.56 19.28
N ASN A 78 13.87 2.42 19.48
CA ASN A 78 13.53 1.17 18.80
C ASN A 78 12.10 0.68 19.06
N GLY A 79 11.54 0.97 20.24
CA GLY A 79 10.18 0.60 20.59
C GLY A 79 9.14 1.46 19.86
N GLU A 80 9.36 2.77 19.77
CA GLU A 80 8.54 3.65 18.93
C GLU A 80 8.63 3.26 17.45
N ILE A 81 9.85 2.96 16.95
CA ILE A 81 10.06 2.54 15.56
C ILE A 81 9.27 1.26 15.27
N ASP A 82 9.39 0.24 16.11
CA ASP A 82 8.66 -1.03 15.96
C ASP A 82 7.14 -0.82 15.97
N PHE A 83 6.62 0.01 16.89
CA PHE A 83 5.20 0.31 16.95
C PHE A 83 4.71 1.01 15.67
N VAL A 84 5.46 1.99 15.16
CA VAL A 84 5.14 2.69 13.91
C VAL A 84 5.26 1.77 12.69
N GLU A 85 6.21 0.83 12.66
CA GLU A 85 6.30 -0.19 11.61
C GLU A 85 5.06 -1.08 11.59
N ARG A 86 4.60 -1.56 12.75
CA ARG A 86 3.37 -2.35 12.85
C ARG A 86 2.14 -1.56 12.38
N LEU A 87 2.03 -0.27 12.75
CA LEU A 87 0.98 0.61 12.22
C LEU A 87 1.09 0.79 10.71
N THR A 88 2.29 0.91 10.17
CA THR A 88 2.55 1.06 8.73
C THR A 88 2.13 -0.18 7.96
N VAL A 89 2.40 -1.38 8.49
CA VAL A 89 1.89 -2.66 7.94
C VAL A 89 0.36 -2.65 7.90
N ALA A 90 -0.29 -2.27 9.00
CA ALA A 90 -1.74 -2.21 9.08
C ALA A 90 -2.33 -1.20 8.08
N CYS A 91 -1.75 0.01 7.97
CA CYS A 91 -2.12 1.01 6.98
C CYS A 91 -2.04 0.45 5.56
N CYS A 92 -0.89 -0.13 5.19
CA CYS A 92 -0.66 -0.65 3.86
C CYS A 92 -1.66 -1.76 3.50
N LYS A 93 -1.93 -2.68 4.43
CA LYS A 93 -2.87 -3.79 4.23
C LYS A 93 -4.30 -3.29 4.09
N LEU A 94 -4.76 -2.40 4.98
CA LEU A 94 -6.11 -1.84 4.94
C LEU A 94 -6.33 -0.99 3.68
N ALA A 95 -5.38 -0.12 3.35
CA ALA A 95 -5.45 0.73 2.17
C ALA A 95 -5.45 -0.10 0.88
N LEU A 96 -4.58 -1.11 0.78
CA LEU A 96 -4.56 -2.02 -0.37
C LEU A 96 -5.87 -2.80 -0.50
N LYS A 97 -6.41 -3.30 0.61
CA LYS A 97 -7.69 -4.04 0.63
C LYS A 97 -8.86 -3.19 0.12
N ARG A 98 -8.89 -1.90 0.48
CA ARG A 98 -9.91 -0.95 0.01
C ARG A 98 -9.68 -0.51 -1.44
N HIS A 99 -8.42 -0.45 -1.87
CA HIS A 99 -8.05 -0.01 -3.21
C HIS A 99 -8.24 -1.09 -4.28
N ALA A 100 -7.88 -2.34 -3.97
CA ALA A 100 -7.88 -3.45 -4.90
C ALA A 100 -9.28 -4.03 -5.13
N GLY A 101 -9.48 -4.57 -6.32
CA GLY A 101 -10.64 -5.37 -6.66
C GLY A 101 -10.61 -6.77 -6.05
N ASN A 102 -11.68 -7.52 -6.26
CA ASN A 102 -11.86 -8.86 -5.73
C ASN A 102 -12.52 -9.80 -6.75
N MET A 103 -12.17 -11.08 -6.66
CA MET A 103 -12.93 -12.19 -7.23
C MET A 103 -14.25 -12.34 -6.46
N THR A 104 -15.33 -12.58 -7.20
CA THR A 104 -16.68 -12.76 -6.67
C THR A 104 -17.43 -13.85 -7.42
N GLU A 105 -18.40 -14.45 -6.75
CA GLU A 105 -19.22 -15.52 -7.29
C GLU A 105 -20.60 -14.96 -7.66
N LEU A 106 -20.97 -15.15 -8.91
CA LEU A 106 -22.31 -14.86 -9.41
C LEU A 106 -23.07 -16.17 -9.57
N TYR A 107 -24.24 -16.23 -8.94
CA TYR A 107 -25.17 -17.34 -9.11
C TYR A 107 -26.15 -16.99 -10.22
N THR A 108 -26.11 -17.78 -11.30
CA THR A 108 -26.98 -17.62 -12.47
C THR A 108 -27.94 -18.81 -12.57
N ALA A 109 -28.92 -18.72 -13.48
CA ALA A 109 -29.80 -19.85 -13.79
C ALA A 109 -29.04 -21.10 -14.30
N HIS A 110 -27.80 -20.92 -14.76
CA HIS A 110 -26.91 -22.00 -15.22
C HIS A 110 -25.88 -22.44 -14.17
N GLY A 111 -25.98 -21.96 -12.94
CA GLY A 111 -25.07 -22.29 -11.83
C GLY A 111 -24.12 -21.16 -11.45
N ARG A 112 -23.11 -21.52 -10.64
CA ARG A 112 -22.10 -20.59 -10.10
C ARG A 112 -21.05 -20.25 -11.15
N LYS A 113 -20.82 -18.95 -11.35
CA LYS A 113 -19.77 -18.39 -12.20
C LYS A 113 -18.83 -17.51 -11.37
N VAL A 114 -17.53 -17.66 -11.55
CA VAL A 114 -16.53 -16.76 -10.95
C VAL A 114 -16.35 -15.54 -11.86
N THR A 115 -16.31 -14.37 -11.24
CA THR A 115 -16.11 -13.06 -11.90
C THR A 115 -15.19 -12.19 -11.06
N ALA A 116 -14.76 -11.05 -11.59
CA ALA A 116 -13.94 -10.06 -10.90
C ALA A 116 -14.64 -8.69 -10.88
N VAL A 117 -14.39 -7.89 -9.84
CA VAL A 117 -14.87 -6.51 -9.72
C VAL A 117 -13.77 -5.59 -9.16
N GLY A 118 -13.70 -4.34 -9.63
CA GLY A 118 -12.75 -3.33 -9.13
C GLY A 118 -11.38 -3.36 -9.81
N LYS A 119 -10.40 -2.67 -9.22
CA LYS A 119 -9.04 -2.52 -9.75
C LYS A 119 -8.25 -3.82 -9.70
N ASP A 120 -7.84 -4.32 -10.86
CA ASP A 120 -6.93 -5.45 -10.97
C ASP A 120 -5.46 -5.00 -10.80
N LEU A 121 -4.81 -5.41 -9.72
CA LEU A 121 -3.38 -5.14 -9.47
C LEU A 121 -2.47 -6.33 -9.79
N THR A 122 -3.02 -7.45 -10.28
CA THR A 122 -2.28 -8.70 -10.48
C THR A 122 -1.18 -8.61 -11.54
N ALA A 123 -1.29 -7.66 -12.47
CA ALA A 123 -0.29 -7.40 -13.51
C ALA A 123 0.74 -6.31 -13.12
N VAL A 124 0.62 -5.68 -11.94
CA VAL A 124 1.58 -4.67 -11.48
C VAL A 124 2.97 -5.29 -11.36
N LYS A 125 3.98 -4.63 -11.94
CA LYS A 125 5.37 -5.09 -11.93
C LYS A 125 6.25 -4.39 -10.89
N THR A 126 5.82 -3.26 -10.37
CA THR A 126 6.59 -2.49 -9.39
C THR A 126 5.67 -1.92 -8.33
N ILE A 127 6.00 -2.14 -7.07
CA ILE A 127 5.38 -1.51 -5.91
C ILE A 127 6.35 -0.47 -5.39
N ILE A 128 5.92 0.79 -5.38
CA ILE A 128 6.74 1.90 -4.91
C ILE A 128 6.24 2.36 -3.54
N GLY A 129 7.14 2.43 -2.57
CA GLY A 129 6.93 3.05 -1.26
C GLY A 129 7.44 4.48 -1.24
N THR A 130 6.60 5.40 -0.78
CA THR A 130 6.99 6.77 -0.44
C THR A 130 6.25 7.19 0.84
N GLY A 131 6.34 8.45 1.23
CA GLY A 131 5.77 8.94 2.47
C GLY A 131 6.72 8.80 3.65
N GLY A 132 6.49 9.59 4.70
CA GLY A 132 7.39 9.64 5.86
C GLY A 132 7.67 8.27 6.47
N ALA A 133 6.66 7.40 6.56
CA ALA A 133 6.83 6.07 7.15
C ALA A 133 7.68 5.15 6.26
N LEU A 134 7.32 4.96 4.98
CA LEU A 134 7.99 4.00 4.10
C LEU A 134 9.36 4.48 3.59
N THR A 135 9.69 5.76 3.75
CA THR A 135 11.01 6.31 3.36
C THR A 135 12.02 6.33 4.52
N ARG A 136 11.53 6.39 5.77
CA ARG A 136 12.37 6.57 6.97
C ARG A 136 12.48 5.32 7.84
N LEU A 137 11.49 4.44 7.85
CA LEU A 137 11.53 3.23 8.67
C LEU A 137 12.47 2.16 8.08
N PRO A 138 13.20 1.42 8.94
CA PRO A 138 14.22 0.48 8.49
C PRO A 138 13.67 -0.69 7.66
N HIS A 139 12.49 -1.24 7.99
CA HIS A 139 11.95 -2.43 7.32
C HIS A 139 10.89 -2.12 6.25
N SER A 140 10.96 -0.93 5.64
CA SER A 140 9.93 -0.47 4.69
C SER A 140 9.80 -1.38 3.46
N LYS A 141 10.91 -2.00 3.02
CA LYS A 141 10.92 -2.92 1.89
C LYS A 141 10.16 -4.20 2.21
N GLU A 142 10.41 -4.78 3.39
CA GLU A 142 9.75 -5.97 3.91
C GLU A 142 8.25 -5.75 4.09
N ILE A 143 7.85 -4.57 4.61
CA ILE A 143 6.46 -4.17 4.75
C ILE A 143 5.75 -4.25 3.39
N LEU A 144 6.30 -3.64 2.35
CA LEU A 144 5.69 -3.67 1.01
C LEU A 144 5.75 -5.04 0.35
N GLN A 145 6.83 -5.80 0.58
CA GLN A 145 6.94 -7.17 0.08
C GLN A 145 5.85 -8.07 0.67
N SER A 146 5.44 -7.82 1.92
CA SER A 146 4.37 -8.56 2.62
C SER A 146 2.98 -8.35 2.00
N LEU A 147 2.81 -7.33 1.16
CA LEU A 147 1.55 -7.05 0.45
C LEU A 147 1.35 -7.93 -0.78
N ARG A 148 2.40 -8.60 -1.25
CA ARG A 148 2.36 -9.44 -2.45
C ARG A 148 1.77 -10.80 -2.14
N VAL A 149 1.05 -11.35 -3.11
CA VAL A 149 0.50 -12.71 -3.03
C VAL A 149 1.20 -13.64 -4.02
N ARG A 150 1.37 -14.91 -3.66
CA ARG A 150 1.89 -15.92 -4.62
C ARG A 150 0.83 -16.29 -5.65
N GLU A 151 -0.41 -16.40 -5.19
CA GLU A 151 -1.56 -16.79 -6.01
C GLU A 151 -2.73 -15.86 -5.70
N VAL A 152 -3.50 -15.55 -6.74
CA VAL A 152 -4.68 -14.68 -6.66
C VAL A 152 -5.88 -15.57 -6.39
N ILE A 153 -6.35 -15.58 -5.14
CA ILE A 153 -7.49 -16.40 -4.72
C ILE A 153 -8.77 -15.56 -4.68
N LYS A 154 -8.74 -14.46 -3.91
CA LYS A 154 -9.89 -13.61 -3.68
C LYS A 154 -9.56 -12.15 -3.99
N GLU A 155 -8.59 -11.57 -3.32
CA GLU A 155 -8.18 -10.18 -3.56
C GLU A 155 -7.28 -10.09 -4.80
N LEU A 156 -7.53 -9.12 -5.70
CA LEU A 156 -6.76 -8.88 -6.92
C LEU A 156 -5.47 -8.10 -6.60
N TYR A 157 -4.67 -8.62 -5.68
CA TYR A 157 -3.44 -8.00 -5.20
C TYR A 157 -2.26 -8.18 -6.15
N PRO A 158 -1.20 -7.34 -6.02
CA PRO A 158 0.06 -7.56 -6.71
C PRO A 158 0.65 -8.94 -6.39
N THR A 159 1.22 -9.59 -7.40
CA THR A 159 1.87 -10.89 -7.21
C THR A 159 3.30 -10.76 -6.70
N THR A 160 3.92 -11.87 -6.31
CA THR A 160 5.34 -11.92 -5.94
C THR A 160 6.31 -11.54 -7.06
N ASP A 161 5.83 -11.47 -8.32
CA ASP A 161 6.62 -10.99 -9.46
C ASP A 161 6.87 -9.48 -9.40
N ALA A 162 6.04 -8.73 -8.68
CA ALA A 162 6.21 -7.30 -8.53
C ALA A 162 7.45 -7.00 -7.67
N VAL A 163 8.37 -6.19 -8.20
CA VAL A 163 9.54 -5.73 -7.43
C VAL A 163 9.16 -4.56 -6.53
N VAL A 164 9.77 -4.49 -5.35
CA VAL A 164 9.55 -3.39 -4.40
C VAL A 164 10.67 -2.38 -4.54
N LYS A 165 10.31 -1.10 -4.63
CA LYS A 165 11.22 0.05 -4.66
C LYS A 165 10.79 1.10 -3.65
N ILE A 166 11.74 1.85 -3.09
CA ILE A 166 11.50 2.87 -2.07
C ILE A 166 12.05 4.20 -2.57
N ASP A 167 11.25 5.25 -2.45
CA ASP A 167 11.62 6.64 -2.72
C ASP A 167 12.53 7.17 -1.59
N HIS A 168 13.79 6.73 -1.54
CA HIS A 168 14.67 7.00 -0.38
C HIS A 168 14.89 8.49 -0.08
N GLU A 169 14.85 9.35 -1.10
CA GLU A 169 15.02 10.80 -0.93
C GLU A 169 13.71 11.52 -0.65
N TYR A 170 12.57 10.81 -0.73
CA TYR A 170 11.22 11.34 -0.55
C TYR A 170 10.92 12.49 -1.52
N ILE A 171 11.29 12.31 -2.79
CA ILE A 171 11.18 13.33 -3.84
C ILE A 171 10.21 12.96 -4.97
N MET A 172 9.63 11.76 -4.96
CA MET A 172 8.79 11.28 -6.07
C MET A 172 7.64 12.23 -6.42
N ALA A 173 6.97 12.81 -5.42
CA ALA A 173 5.90 13.77 -5.65
C ALA A 173 6.40 15.06 -6.33
N SER A 174 7.53 15.61 -5.86
CA SER A 174 8.18 16.78 -6.46
C SER A 174 8.64 16.51 -7.89
N LEU A 175 9.20 15.31 -8.15
CA LEU A 175 9.60 14.88 -9.48
C LEU A 175 8.41 14.71 -10.43
N GLY A 176 7.25 14.31 -9.92
CA GLY A 176 5.99 14.31 -10.67
C GLY A 176 5.67 15.68 -11.27
N VAL A 177 5.77 16.75 -10.47
CA VAL A 177 5.61 18.13 -10.95
C VAL A 177 6.71 18.51 -11.94
N LEU A 178 7.97 18.23 -11.60
CA LEU A 178 9.13 18.57 -12.45
C LEU A 178 9.06 17.89 -13.83
N SER A 179 8.53 16.67 -13.90
CA SER A 179 8.41 15.89 -15.13
C SER A 179 7.56 16.57 -16.22
N THR A 180 6.69 17.51 -15.85
CA THR A 180 5.88 18.27 -16.80
C THR A 180 6.72 19.18 -17.71
N GLN A 181 7.91 19.57 -17.25
CA GLN A 181 8.86 20.41 -17.99
C GLN A 181 10.17 19.68 -18.31
N PHE A 182 10.64 18.83 -17.40
CA PHE A 182 11.94 18.13 -17.49
C PHE A 182 11.77 16.61 -17.27
N PRO A 183 11.09 15.89 -18.18
CA PRO A 183 10.76 14.48 -17.99
C PRO A 183 12.00 13.57 -17.86
N GLU A 184 13.04 13.83 -18.65
CA GLU A 184 14.28 13.04 -18.63
C GLU A 184 15.03 13.21 -17.30
N ALA A 185 15.19 14.45 -16.84
CA ALA A 185 15.84 14.74 -15.56
C ALA A 185 15.03 14.16 -14.37
N ALA A 186 13.70 14.27 -14.42
CA ALA A 186 12.83 13.73 -13.38
C ALA A 186 12.95 12.20 -13.28
N ILE A 187 13.00 11.48 -14.40
CA ILE A 187 13.21 10.03 -14.42
C ILE A 187 14.58 9.65 -13.85
N LEU A 188 15.64 10.36 -14.23
CA LEU A 188 16.99 10.07 -13.73
C LEU A 188 17.09 10.24 -12.22
N LEU A 189 16.54 11.34 -11.68
CA LEU A 189 16.50 11.59 -10.23
C LEU A 189 15.64 10.54 -9.51
N LEU A 190 14.51 10.14 -10.10
CA LEU A 190 13.66 9.11 -9.51
C LEU A 190 14.39 7.77 -9.43
N GLN A 191 15.11 7.39 -10.49
CA GLN A 191 15.90 6.16 -10.52
C GLN A 191 16.99 6.18 -9.45
N GLN A 192 17.74 7.29 -9.33
CA GLN A 192 18.74 7.46 -8.27
C GLN A 192 18.13 7.29 -6.88
N SER A 193 16.99 7.92 -6.61
CA SER A 193 16.29 7.77 -5.33
C SER A 193 15.81 6.33 -5.07
N MET A 194 15.58 5.51 -6.10
CA MET A 194 15.10 4.13 -5.99
C MET A 194 16.22 3.07 -5.96
N GLU A 195 17.45 3.49 -6.27
CA GLU A 195 18.65 2.64 -6.28
C GLU A 195 19.57 2.89 -5.09
N ALA A 196 19.42 4.01 -4.38
CA ALA A 196 20.35 4.51 -3.36
C ALA A 196 20.62 3.58 -2.15
N LYS A 197 19.93 2.44 -1.99
CA LYS A 197 20.11 1.53 -0.83
C LYS A 197 19.93 0.03 -1.11
N ASP A 198 20.10 -0.44 -2.35
CA ASP A 198 20.15 -1.89 -2.65
C ASP A 198 21.58 -2.44 -2.51
#